data_AF-A0A9E0IGI7-F1
#
_entry.id   AF-A0A9E0IGI7-F1
#
_cell.length_a   1.000
_cell.length_b   1.000
_cell.length_c   1.000
_cell.angle_alpha   90.00
_cell.angle_beta   90.00
_cell.angle_gamma   90.00
#
_symmetry.space_group_name_H-M   'P 1'
#
loop_
_entity.id
_entity.type
_entity.pdbx_description
1 polymer ?
#
loop_
_entity_poly.entity_id
_entity_poly.type
_entity_poly.pdbx_seq_one_letter_code
_entity_poly.pdbx_strand_id
1 'polypeptide(L)'
;MNHPINTMPLNRLEDTVRTAIVILTKKDESAVEAKLLEDAYARMPLNMTMTASTALLFGGLGWSIYPQWMVSVWVGSILINVVLCFGLWRVYTKASNTRIQFKSWQNWYVLQSLSAGAAWALGPCLMMPDATGAGQALLICIVLAVCGVAMITLAEQRAG
;
A
#
# COMPACT_ATOMS: atom_id res chain seq x y z
N MET A 1 -53.86 25.23 -35.19
CA MET A 1 -53.52 23.99 -34.46
C MET A 1 -52.44 24.33 -33.45
N ASN A 2 -52.81 24.53 -32.19
CA ASN A 2 -51.88 24.89 -31.11
C ASN A 2 -51.39 23.59 -30.45
N HIS A 3 -50.11 23.26 -30.61
CA HIS A 3 -49.47 22.19 -29.85
C HIS A 3 -49.22 22.68 -28.42
N PRO A 4 -49.71 21.99 -27.38
CA PRO A 4 -49.43 22.34 -26.00
C PRO A 4 -47.94 22.11 -25.71
N ILE A 5 -47.25 23.19 -25.31
CA ILE A 5 -45.87 23.13 -24.82
C ILE A 5 -45.92 22.36 -23.50
N ASN A 6 -45.43 21.12 -23.52
CA ASN A 6 -45.35 20.26 -22.35
C ASN A 6 -44.24 20.80 -21.44
N THR A 7 -44.60 21.74 -20.55
CA THR A 7 -43.70 22.30 -19.56
C THR A 7 -43.39 21.22 -18.53
N MET A 8 -42.19 20.67 -18.63
CA MET A 8 -41.67 19.73 -17.65
C MET A 8 -41.71 20.40 -16.27
N PRO A 9 -42.31 19.78 -15.24
CA PRO A 9 -42.46 20.41 -13.94
C PRO A 9 -41.07 20.65 -13.32
N LEU A 10 -40.85 21.87 -12.79
CA LEU A 10 -39.58 22.35 -12.23
C LEU A 10 -38.93 21.33 -11.27
N ASN A 11 -39.72 20.65 -10.44
CA ASN A 11 -39.24 19.65 -9.49
C ASN A 11 -38.54 18.46 -10.16
N ARG A 12 -38.99 18.05 -11.36
CA ARG A 12 -38.39 16.92 -12.11
C ARG A 12 -37.03 17.30 -12.72
N LEU A 13 -36.81 18.57 -13.05
CA LEU A 13 -35.52 19.07 -13.51
C LEU A 13 -34.49 19.08 -12.37
N GLU A 14 -34.89 19.50 -11.16
CA GLU A 14 -34.01 19.47 -9.99
C GLU A 14 -33.56 18.05 -9.63
N ASP A 15 -34.47 17.07 -9.65
CA ASP A 15 -34.14 15.66 -9.38
C ASP A 15 -33.18 15.07 -10.42
N THR A 16 -33.37 15.43 -11.69
CA THR A 16 -32.51 14.96 -12.79
C THR A 16 -31.11 15.54 -12.66
N VAL A 17 -30.99 16.83 -12.35
CA VAL A 17 -29.69 17.51 -12.14
C VAL A 17 -28.98 16.93 -10.92
N ARG A 18 -29.67 16.72 -9.80
CA ARG A 18 -29.08 16.09 -8.60
C ARG A 18 -28.56 14.69 -8.89
N THR A 19 -29.35 13.88 -9.60
CA THR A 19 -28.95 12.51 -9.97
C THR A 19 -27.73 12.53 -10.89
N ALA A 20 -27.70 13.42 -11.89
CA ALA A 20 -26.57 13.57 -12.79
C ALA A 20 -25.30 14.01 -12.04
N ILE A 21 -25.39 14.96 -11.11
CA ILE A 21 -24.26 15.41 -10.29
C ILE A 21 -23.72 14.23 -9.47
N VAL A 22 -24.57 13.47 -8.77
CA VAL A 22 -24.14 12.31 -7.96
C VAL A 22 -23.45 11.25 -8.83
N ILE A 23 -23.97 10.97 -10.03
CA ILE A 23 -23.37 10.00 -10.95
C ILE A 23 -22.00 10.47 -11.44
N LEU A 24 -21.88 11.76 -11.80
CA LEU A 24 -20.63 12.34 -12.27
C LEU A 24 -19.57 12.33 -11.15
N THR A 25 -19.92 12.78 -9.94
CA THR A 25 -19.01 12.76 -8.78
C THR A 25 -18.53 11.35 -8.47
N LYS A 26 -19.43 10.36 -8.44
CA LYS A 26 -19.07 8.96 -8.14
C LYS A 26 -18.17 8.34 -9.22
N LYS A 27 -18.36 8.74 -10.48
CA LYS A 27 -17.53 8.30 -11.60
C LYS A 27 -16.12 8.87 -11.49
N ASP A 28 -15.99 10.13 -11.09
CA ASP A 28 -14.68 10.78 -10.89
C ASP A 28 -13.94 10.17 -9.70
N GLU A 29 -14.61 9.91 -8.57
CA GLU A 29 -14.03 9.20 -7.41
C GLU A 29 -13.46 7.83 -7.82
N SER A 30 -14.24 7.04 -8.57
CA SER A 30 -13.81 5.71 -9.01
C SER A 30 -12.61 5.76 -9.97
N ALA A 31 -12.50 6.81 -10.77
CA ALA A 31 -11.37 7.00 -11.70
C ALA A 31 -10.09 7.43 -10.96
N VAL A 32 -10.22 8.28 -9.94
CA VAL A 32 -9.11 8.68 -9.07
C VAL A 32 -8.58 7.47 -8.29
N GLU A 33 -9.47 6.69 -7.67
CA GLU A 33 -9.08 5.49 -6.92
C GLU A 33 -8.35 4.46 -7.81
N ALA A 34 -8.83 4.25 -9.04
CA ALA A 34 -8.18 3.38 -10.02
C ALA A 34 -6.74 3.82 -10.33
N LYS A 35 -6.55 5.13 -10.54
CA LYS A 35 -5.24 5.72 -10.83
C LYS A 35 -4.28 5.64 -9.64
N LEU A 36 -4.78 5.90 -8.42
CA LEU A 36 -3.97 5.78 -7.21
C LEU A 36 -3.47 4.35 -6.99
N LEU A 37 -4.30 3.35 -7.30
CA LEU A 37 -3.89 1.95 -7.22
C LEU A 37 -2.83 1.62 -8.29
N GLU A 38 -3.03 2.10 -9.52
CA GLU A 38 -2.05 1.93 -10.60
C GLU A 38 -0.69 2.55 -10.23
N ASP A 39 -0.69 3.78 -9.73
CA ASP A 39 0.51 4.48 -9.26
C ASP A 39 1.20 3.72 -8.10
N ALA A 40 0.42 3.16 -7.17
CA ALA A 40 0.94 2.34 -6.08
C ALA A 40 1.65 1.08 -6.60
N TYR A 41 1.05 0.35 -7.56
CA TYR A 41 1.67 -0.81 -8.19
C TYR A 41 2.85 -0.43 -9.10
N ALA A 42 2.86 0.75 -9.70
CA ALA A 42 3.97 1.25 -10.51
C ALA A 42 5.23 1.53 -9.66
N ARG A 43 5.06 2.02 -8.43
CA ARG A 43 6.16 2.28 -7.47
C ARG A 43 6.63 1.03 -6.73
N MET A 44 5.83 -0.03 -6.75
CA MET A 44 6.09 -1.28 -6.05
C MET A 44 7.49 -1.89 -6.29
N PRO A 45 8.00 -2.04 -7.53
CA PRO A 45 9.35 -2.60 -7.75
C PRO A 45 10.45 -1.76 -7.08
N LEU A 46 10.34 -0.43 -7.12
CA LEU A 46 11.29 0.46 -6.44
C LEU A 46 11.21 0.30 -4.91
N ASN A 47 9.99 0.23 -4.36
CA ASN A 47 9.82 0.01 -2.92
C ASN A 47 10.39 -1.35 -2.47
N MET A 48 10.22 -2.39 -3.30
CA MET A 48 10.77 -3.72 -3.03
C MET A 48 12.30 -3.77 -3.07
N THR A 49 12.95 -3.10 -4.03
CA THR A 49 14.42 -3.03 -4.07
C THR A 49 14.99 -2.23 -2.91
N MET A 50 14.34 -1.13 -2.52
CA MET A 50 14.71 -0.37 -1.33
C MET A 50 14.55 -1.21 -0.06
N THR A 51 13.43 -1.93 0.08
CA THR A 51 13.17 -2.82 1.22
C THR A 51 14.23 -3.92 1.33
N ALA A 52 14.53 -4.61 0.22
CA ALA A 52 15.53 -5.67 0.19
C ALA A 52 16.92 -5.12 0.53
N SER A 53 17.32 -4.00 -0.06
CA SER A 53 18.61 -3.36 0.21
C SER A 53 18.74 -2.92 1.67
N THR A 54 17.67 -2.35 2.22
CA THR A 54 17.61 -1.92 3.62
C THR A 54 17.68 -3.10 4.58
N ALA A 55 16.94 -4.18 4.31
CA ALA A 55 16.98 -5.41 5.10
C ALA A 55 18.37 -6.05 5.09
N LEU A 56 19.05 -6.09 3.95
CA LEU A 56 20.42 -6.61 3.84
C LEU A 56 21.43 -5.71 4.58
N LEU A 57 21.27 -4.38 4.48
CA LEU A 57 22.13 -3.43 5.18
C LEU A 57 21.99 -3.56 6.70
N PHE A 58 20.77 -3.52 7.23
CA PHE A 58 20.55 -3.67 8.67
C PHE A 58 20.81 -5.09 9.16
N GLY A 59 20.55 -6.11 8.34
CA GLY A 59 20.94 -7.49 8.61
C GLY A 59 22.46 -7.62 8.74
N GLY A 60 23.22 -7.01 7.82
CA GLY A 60 24.68 -6.99 7.87
C GLY A 60 25.23 -6.28 9.12
N LEU A 61 24.65 -5.12 9.47
CA LEU A 61 25.00 -4.40 10.70
C LEU A 61 24.64 -5.19 11.97
N GLY A 62 23.48 -5.86 11.97
CA GLY A 62 23.01 -6.67 13.08
C GLY A 62 23.78 -7.99 13.24
N TRP A 63 24.46 -8.46 12.20
CA TRP A 63 25.12 -9.77 12.16
C TRP A 63 26.22 -9.95 13.22
N SER A 64 26.94 -8.87 13.55
CA SER A 64 27.98 -8.89 14.59
C SER A 64 27.45 -8.59 15.99
N ILE A 65 26.22 -8.08 16.10
CA ILE A 65 25.63 -7.60 17.36
C ILE A 65 24.70 -8.67 17.97
N TYR A 66 23.95 -9.37 17.11
CA TYR A 66 22.90 -10.29 17.52
C TYR A 66 23.22 -11.74 17.14
N PRO A 67 22.56 -12.73 17.78
CA PRO A 67 22.64 -14.12 17.36
C PRO A 67 22.27 -14.26 15.88
N GLN A 68 23.18 -14.86 15.09
CA GLN A 68 23.07 -14.95 13.63
C GLN A 68 21.76 -15.60 13.15
N TRP A 69 21.25 -16.57 13.92
CA TRP A 69 19.99 -17.24 13.60
C TRP A 69 18.79 -16.29 13.69
N MET A 70 18.75 -15.38 14.67
CA MET A 70 17.67 -14.38 14.80
C MET A 70 17.69 -13.40 13.62
N VAL A 71 18.89 -12.93 13.26
CA VAL A 71 19.09 -12.03 12.12
C VAL A 71 18.69 -12.71 10.82
N SER A 72 19.07 -13.98 10.66
CA SER A 72 18.71 -14.78 9.48
C SER A 72 17.20 -14.99 9.35
N VAL A 73 16.49 -15.28 10.46
CA VAL A 73 15.03 -15.42 10.47
C VAL A 73 14.36 -14.08 10.12
N TRP A 74 14.82 -12.99 10.71
CA TRP A 74 14.26 -11.66 10.45
C TRP A 74 14.48 -11.22 8.99
N VAL A 75 15.72 -11.22 8.51
CA VAL A 75 16.05 -10.89 7.12
C VAL A 75 15.34 -11.84 6.15
N GLY A 76 15.32 -13.14 6.46
CA GLY A 76 14.62 -14.16 5.68
C GLY A 76 13.13 -13.86 5.54
N SER A 77 12.46 -13.45 6.63
CA SER A 77 11.04 -13.08 6.59
C SER A 77 10.77 -11.86 5.68
N ILE A 78 11.64 -10.84 5.72
CA ILE A 78 11.52 -9.67 4.84
C ILE A 78 11.76 -10.07 3.38
N LEU A 79 12.77 -10.88 3.09
CA LEU A 79 13.08 -11.33 1.72
C LEU A 79 11.96 -12.22 1.16
N ILE A 80 11.39 -13.12 1.95
CA ILE A 80 10.21 -13.91 1.56
C ILE A 80 9.06 -12.97 1.21
N ASN A 81 8.79 -11.97 2.05
CA ASN A 81 7.76 -10.98 1.77
C ASN A 81 8.05 -10.21 0.47
N VAL A 82 9.30 -9.79 0.22
CA VAL A 82 9.70 -9.16 -1.06
C VAL A 82 9.41 -10.06 -2.26
N VAL A 83 9.71 -11.36 -2.18
CA VAL A 83 9.43 -12.32 -3.26
C VAL A 83 7.91 -12.44 -3.49
N LEU A 84 7.11 -12.54 -2.42
CA LEU A 84 5.65 -12.60 -2.53
C LEU A 84 5.08 -11.33 -3.18
N CYS A 85 5.56 -10.16 -2.76
CA CYS A 85 5.21 -8.88 -3.35
C CYS A 85 5.56 -8.86 -4.85
N PHE A 86 6.77 -9.28 -5.22
CA PHE A 86 7.19 -9.31 -6.62
C PHE A 86 6.32 -10.26 -7.46
N GLY A 87 5.92 -11.39 -6.87
CA GLY A 87 4.96 -12.31 -7.46
C GLY A 87 3.60 -11.65 -7.69
N LEU A 88 3.06 -10.96 -6.69
CA LEU A 88 1.79 -10.24 -6.80
C LEU A 88 1.85 -9.14 -7.88
N TRP A 89 2.94 -8.38 -7.93
CA TRP A 89 3.18 -7.36 -8.94
C TRP A 89 3.23 -7.96 -10.36
N ARG A 90 3.90 -9.11 -10.55
CA ARG A 90 3.93 -9.84 -11.82
C ARG A 90 2.53 -10.30 -12.24
N VAL A 91 1.72 -10.80 -11.30
CA VAL A 91 0.34 -11.20 -11.59
C VAL A 91 -0.50 -9.97 -11.93
N TYR A 92 -0.38 -8.88 -11.17
CA TYR A 92 -1.09 -7.63 -11.40
C TYR A 92 -0.77 -7.04 -12.78
N THR A 93 0.50 -6.92 -13.14
CA THR A 93 0.93 -6.39 -14.45
C THR A 93 0.48 -7.24 -15.63
N LYS A 94 0.38 -8.56 -15.46
CA LYS A 94 -0.21 -9.46 -16.46
C LYS A 94 -1.73 -9.34 -16.52
N ALA A 95 -2.36 -9.11 -15.37
CA ALA A 95 -3.79 -9.05 -15.17
C ALA A 95 -4.42 -7.68 -15.47
N SER A 96 -3.63 -6.60 -15.52
CA SER A 96 -4.11 -5.22 -15.69
C SER A 96 -4.86 -4.99 -17.01
N ASN A 97 -4.60 -5.81 -18.03
CA ASN A 97 -5.36 -5.83 -19.28
C ASN A 97 -6.75 -6.50 -19.16
N THR A 98 -7.03 -7.18 -18.05
CA THR A 98 -8.30 -7.83 -17.77
C THR A 98 -9.06 -6.96 -16.78
N ARG A 99 -10.38 -6.75 -16.97
CA ARG A 99 -11.27 -6.03 -16.03
C ARG A 99 -11.45 -6.77 -14.69
N ILE A 100 -10.38 -7.30 -14.10
CA ILE A 100 -10.41 -7.90 -12.77
C ILE A 100 -10.80 -6.80 -11.78
N GLN A 101 -11.69 -7.16 -10.86
CA GLN A 101 -12.35 -6.21 -9.97
C GLN A 101 -11.32 -5.42 -9.15
N PHE A 102 -11.27 -4.11 -9.38
CA PHE A 102 -10.43 -3.13 -8.68
C PHE A 102 -10.31 -3.41 -7.17
N LYS A 103 -11.45 -3.68 -6.52
CA LYS A 103 -11.55 -3.97 -5.09
C LYS A 103 -10.74 -5.19 -4.64
N SER A 104 -10.60 -6.21 -5.48
CA SER A 104 -9.77 -7.37 -5.15
C SER A 104 -8.29 -7.01 -5.09
N TRP A 105 -7.80 -6.22 -6.04
CA TRP A 105 -6.40 -5.79 -6.09
C TRP A 105 -6.04 -4.81 -4.98
N GLN A 106 -7.00 -3.97 -4.59
CA GLN A 106 -6.89 -3.11 -3.41
C GLN A 106 -6.75 -3.95 -2.14
N ASN A 107 -7.59 -4.97 -1.94
CA ASN A 107 -7.50 -5.86 -0.76
C ASN A 107 -6.15 -6.60 -0.70
N TRP A 108 -5.66 -7.10 -1.83
CA TRP A 108 -4.35 -7.74 -1.91
C TRP A 108 -3.21 -6.79 -1.54
N TYR A 109 -3.26 -5.55 -2.05
CA TYR A 109 -2.28 -4.53 -1.71
C TYR A 109 -2.27 -4.19 -0.21
N VAL A 110 -3.45 -4.08 0.41
CA VAL A 110 -3.58 -3.84 1.86
C VAL A 110 -3.03 -5.02 2.65
N LEU A 111 -3.41 -6.26 2.30
CA LEU A 111 -2.94 -7.45 2.98
C LEU A 111 -1.42 -7.60 2.92
N GLN A 112 -0.83 -7.30 1.77
CA GLN A 112 0.60 -7.28 1.55
C GLN A 112 1.31 -6.16 2.36
N SER A 113 0.68 -4.99 2.47
CA SER A 113 1.22 -3.90 3.30
C SER A 113 1.25 -4.29 4.78
N LEU A 114 0.21 -4.99 5.25
CA LEU A 114 0.15 -5.54 6.61
C LEU A 114 1.22 -6.61 6.84
N SER A 115 1.42 -7.53 5.89
CA SER A 115 2.46 -8.56 6.00
C SER A 115 3.86 -7.97 6.01
N ALA A 116 4.10 -6.92 5.21
CA ALA A 116 5.36 -6.17 5.24
C ALA A 116 5.61 -5.52 6.60
N GLY A 117 4.60 -4.85 7.17
CA GLY A 117 4.69 -4.26 8.51
C GLY A 117 4.97 -5.31 9.58
N ALA A 118 4.31 -6.47 9.52
CA ALA A 118 4.54 -7.58 10.44
C ALA A 118 5.98 -8.15 10.33
N ALA A 119 6.50 -8.32 9.12
CA ALA A 119 7.88 -8.77 8.90
C ALA A 119 8.91 -7.78 9.47
N TRP A 120 8.67 -6.47 9.33
CA TRP A 120 9.54 -5.45 9.93
C TRP A 120 9.45 -5.43 11.47
N ALA A 121 8.26 -5.63 12.05
CA ALA A 121 8.07 -5.69 13.49
C ALA A 121 8.67 -6.95 14.13
N LEU A 122 8.81 -8.04 13.36
CA LEU A 122 9.37 -9.30 13.85
C LEU A 122 10.79 -9.15 14.40
N GLY A 123 11.63 -8.31 13.78
CA GLY A 123 13.01 -8.10 14.20
C GLY A 123 13.12 -7.59 15.64
N PRO A 124 12.53 -6.43 15.97
CA PRO A 124 12.41 -5.96 17.33
C PRO A 124 11.79 -6.99 18.26
N CYS A 125 10.67 -7.64 17.90
CA CYS A 125 10.04 -8.64 18.77
C CYS A 125 10.98 -9.81 19.12
N LEU A 126 11.82 -10.26 18.18
CA LEU A 126 12.77 -11.35 18.40
C LEU A 126 14.03 -10.90 19.14
N MET A 127 14.56 -9.71 18.82
CA MET A 127 15.89 -9.28 19.27
C MET A 127 15.87 -8.36 20.49
N MET A 128 14.73 -7.74 20.81
CA MET A 128 14.60 -6.81 21.96
C MET A 128 15.03 -7.43 23.30
N PRO A 129 14.71 -8.71 23.61
CA PRO A 129 15.12 -9.32 24.88
C PRO A 129 16.63 -9.37 25.08
N ASP A 130 17.38 -9.56 23.99
CA ASP A 130 18.85 -9.65 24.00
C ASP A 130 19.54 -8.31 23.67
N ALA A 131 18.77 -7.33 23.19
CA ALA A 131 19.28 -6.02 22.84
C ALA A 131 19.62 -5.21 24.09
N THR A 132 20.82 -4.62 24.14
CA THR A 132 21.22 -3.66 25.17
C THR A 132 21.80 -2.40 24.52
N GLY A 133 21.60 -1.23 25.17
CA GLY A 133 22.16 0.05 24.73
C GLY A 133 21.84 0.40 23.28
N ALA A 134 22.88 0.48 22.44
CA ALA A 134 22.78 0.88 21.04
C ALA A 134 21.90 -0.05 20.17
N GLY A 135 21.81 -1.34 20.53
CA GLY A 135 20.99 -2.31 19.80
C GLY A 135 19.50 -2.01 19.89
N GLN A 136 19.02 -1.61 21.08
CA GLN A 136 17.61 -1.24 21.30
C GLN A 136 17.24 0.03 20.55
N ALA A 137 18.11 1.05 20.58
CA ALA A 137 17.90 2.29 19.85
C ALA A 137 17.81 2.03 18.34
N LEU A 138 18.65 1.16 17.80
CA LEU A 138 18.63 0.78 16.39
C LEU A 138 17.29 0.10 16.00
N LEU A 139 16.78 -0.83 16.82
CA LEU A 139 15.50 -1.49 16.58
C LEU A 139 14.32 -0.51 16.61
N ILE A 140 14.31 0.43 17.56
CA ILE A 140 13.28 1.48 17.65
C ILE A 140 13.34 2.40 16.42
N CYS A 141 14.53 2.84 16.02
CA CYS A 141 14.72 3.67 14.82
C CYS A 141 14.21 2.98 13.55
N ILE A 142 14.44 1.67 13.40
CA ILE A 142 13.92 0.88 12.28
C ILE A 142 12.38 0.91 12.26
N VAL A 143 11.72 0.68 13.40
CA VAL A 143 10.25 0.71 13.48
C VAL A 143 9.71 2.09 13.14
N LEU A 144 10.30 3.15 13.71
CA LEU A 144 9.89 4.53 13.42
C LEU A 144 10.06 4.89 11.94
N ALA A 145 11.15 4.45 11.31
CA ALA A 145 11.38 4.66 9.89
C ALA A 145 10.28 3.99 9.03
N VAL A 146 9.92 2.75 9.34
CA VAL A 146 8.86 2.01 8.63
C VAL A 146 7.49 2.69 8.83
N CYS A 147 7.18 3.13 10.05
CA CYS A 147 5.98 3.91 10.34
C CYS A 147 5.95 5.23 9.54
N GLY A 148 7.09 5.91 9.43
CA GLY A 148 7.23 7.14 8.64
C GLY A 148 6.92 6.92 7.15
N VAL A 149 7.48 5.87 6.55
CA VAL A 149 7.20 5.52 5.15
C VAL A 149 5.71 5.20 4.94
N ALA A 150 5.09 4.47 5.86
CA ALA A 150 3.65 4.18 5.80
C ALA A 150 2.79 5.45 5.89
N MET A 151 3.13 6.39 6.78
CA MET A 151 2.42 7.66 6.92
C MET A 151 2.57 8.55 5.69
N ILE A 152 3.77 8.65 5.11
CA ILE A 152 4.00 9.43 3.87
C ILE A 152 3.18 8.84 2.73
N THR A 153 3.20 7.51 2.58
CA THR A 153 2.42 6.80 1.56
C THR A 153 0.92 7.08 1.70
N LEU A 154 0.39 7.05 2.93
CA LEU A 154 -1.03 7.34 3.19
C LEU A 154 -1.37 8.82 2.98
N ALA A 155 -0.46 9.74 3.31
CA ALA A 155 -0.64 11.17 3.11
C ALA A 155 -0.70 11.53 1.62
N GLU A 156 0.18 10.93 0.80
CA GLU A 156 0.15 11.10 -0.67
C GLU A 156 -1.16 10.61 -1.29
N GLN A 157 -1.76 9.55 -0.73
CA GLN A 157 -3.07 9.05 -1.17
C GLN A 157 -4.25 9.97 -0.80
N ARG A 158 -4.09 10.89 0.15
CA ARG A 158 -5.14 11.83 0.59
C ARG A 158 -5.01 13.23 -0.01
N ALA A 159 -3.84 13.55 -0.57
CA ALA A 159 -3.53 14.88 -1.12
C ALA A 159 -3.81 15.01 -2.63
N GLY A 160 -4.09 13.89 -3.31
CA GLY A 160 -4.54 13.84 -4.71
C GLY A 160 -6.03 13.60 -4.80
#